data_AF-A0A6L7WMW2-F1
#
_entry.id   AF-A0A6L7WMW2-F1
#
_cell.length_a   1.000
_cell.length_b   1.000
_cell.length_c   1.000
_cell.angle_alpha   90.00
_cell.angle_beta   90.00
_cell.angle_gamma   90.00
#
_symmetry.space_group_name_H-M   'P 1'
#
loop_
_entity.id
_entity.type
_entity.pdbx_description
1 polymer ?
#
loop_
_entity_poly.entity_id
_entity_poly.type
_entity_poly.pdbx_seq_one_letter_code
_entity_poly.pdbx_strand_id
1 'polypeptide(L)'
;MDRPLAGAVDTRSSERGPLSVFHRMKERWGVGFWGLVAILLAFSLAGMTTLQLKGPVMGFIMPATAPGWLQWAVYLVVMLPVYQVLLLAYGTLLGQFDFFWSKLKAVGRLIVGRPARVSG
;
A
#
# COMPACT_ATOMS: atom_id res chain seq x y z
N MET A 1 -63.19 -15.34 25.24
CA MET A 1 -62.72 -13.94 25.34
C MET A 1 -61.22 -14.01 25.53
N ASP A 2 -60.57 -14.32 24.42
CA ASP A 2 -59.18 -14.75 24.37
C ASP A 2 -58.35 -13.52 24.01
N ARG A 3 -57.62 -13.00 25.00
CA ARG A 3 -56.59 -11.98 24.75
C ARG A 3 -55.32 -12.70 24.31
N PRO A 4 -54.81 -12.47 23.09
CA PRO A 4 -53.57 -13.07 22.65
C PRO A 4 -52.35 -12.26 23.12
N LEU A 5 -51.38 -13.02 23.61
CA LEU A 5 -49.96 -12.95 23.25
C LEU A 5 -49.12 -11.77 23.77
N ALA A 6 -48.36 -12.12 24.82
CA ALA A 6 -46.90 -12.11 24.82
C ALA A 6 -46.24 -10.87 24.18
N GLY A 7 -45.61 -10.09 25.06
CA GLY A 7 -44.73 -9.00 24.70
C GLY A 7 -43.87 -9.35 23.49
N ALA A 8 -44.06 -8.56 22.44
CA ALA A 8 -43.19 -8.49 21.28
C ALA A 8 -41.80 -8.04 21.76
N VAL A 9 -41.01 -9.01 22.22
CA VAL A 9 -39.56 -8.89 22.26
C VAL A 9 -39.16 -8.83 20.80
N ASP A 10 -38.88 -7.62 20.34
CA ASP A 10 -38.30 -7.34 19.04
C ASP A 10 -36.91 -7.97 18.96
N THR A 11 -36.86 -9.22 18.51
CA THR A 11 -35.64 -9.99 18.28
C THR A 11 -34.94 -9.63 16.97
N ARG A 12 -35.38 -8.59 16.25
CA ARG A 12 -34.84 -8.23 14.92
C ARG A 12 -33.63 -7.29 14.90
N SER A 13 -32.98 -7.02 16.03
CA SER A 13 -31.87 -6.04 16.08
C SER A 13 -30.44 -6.59 16.10
N SER A 14 -30.21 -7.91 16.08
CA SER A 14 -28.85 -8.47 16.26
C SER A 14 -28.39 -9.53 15.26
N GLU A 15 -28.76 -9.43 13.98
CA GLU A 15 -28.13 -10.19 12.89
C GLU A 15 -27.23 -9.31 11.99
N ARG A 16 -26.49 -8.35 12.56
CA ARG A 16 -25.34 -7.76 11.87
C ARG A 16 -24.14 -8.68 12.01
N GLY A 17 -24.12 -9.75 11.22
CA GLY A 17 -23.02 -10.71 11.17
C GLY A 17 -21.67 -10.02 10.89
N PRO A 18 -20.55 -10.53 11.46
CA PRO A 18 -19.21 -9.94 11.34
C PRO A 18 -18.61 -9.98 9.91
N LEU A 19 -19.35 -10.48 8.92
CA LEU A 19 -18.88 -10.66 7.54
C LEU A 19 -18.77 -9.36 6.74
N SER A 20 -19.21 -8.23 7.31
CA SER A 20 -19.24 -6.94 6.60
C SER A 20 -17.87 -6.25 6.47
N VAL A 21 -16.95 -6.46 7.41
CA VAL A 21 -15.63 -5.81 7.39
C VAL A 21 -14.73 -6.42 6.31
N PHE A 22 -14.73 -7.76 6.21
CA PHE A 22 -13.89 -8.49 5.27
C PHE A 22 -14.28 -8.20 3.81
N HIS A 23 -15.58 -8.11 3.52
CA HIS A 23 -16.08 -7.73 2.20
C HIS A 23 -15.73 -6.27 1.85
N ARG A 24 -15.89 -5.33 2.79
CA ARG A 24 -15.52 -3.93 2.58
C ARG A 24 -14.03 -3.74 2.32
N MET A 25 -13.16 -4.53 2.96
CA MET A 25 -11.71 -4.47 2.74
C MET A 25 -11.31 -5.03 1.37
N LYS A 26 -11.87 -6.17 0.98
CA LYS A 26 -11.64 -6.81 -0.32
C LYS A 26 -12.13 -5.92 -1.47
N GLU A 27 -13.26 -5.23 -1.29
CA GLU A 27 -13.87 -4.36 -2.28
C GLU A 27 -13.15 -3.00 -2.42
N ARG A 28 -12.59 -2.44 -1.33
CA ARG A 28 -11.82 -1.19 -1.38
C ARG A 28 -10.44 -1.31 -2.00
N TRP A 29 -9.78 -2.45 -1.80
CA TRP A 29 -8.39 -2.63 -2.24
C TRP A 29 -8.27 -3.52 -3.48
N GLY A 30 -9.27 -4.37 -3.77
CA GLY A 30 -9.24 -5.30 -4.90
C GLY A 30 -8.17 -6.39 -4.77
N VAL A 31 -7.56 -6.55 -3.59
CA VAL A 31 -6.47 -7.48 -3.33
C VAL A 31 -6.97 -8.62 -2.45
N GLY A 32 -6.84 -9.86 -2.92
CA GLY A 32 -7.11 -11.04 -2.10
C GLY A 32 -6.04 -11.24 -1.00
N PHE A 33 -6.27 -12.20 -0.10
CA PHE A 33 -5.33 -12.58 0.96
C PHE A 33 -3.89 -12.77 0.44
N TRP A 34 -3.73 -13.43 -0.70
CA TRP A 34 -2.45 -13.65 -1.36
C TRP A 34 -1.70 -12.38 -1.76
N GLY A 35 -2.42 -11.34 -2.21
CA GLY A 35 -1.76 -10.08 -2.56
C GLY A 35 -1.39 -9.25 -1.32
N LEU A 36 -2.12 -9.37 -0.21
CA LEU A 36 -1.70 -8.77 1.06
C LEU A 36 -0.39 -9.39 1.56
N VAL A 37 -0.28 -10.73 1.51
CA VAL A 37 0.96 -11.46 1.86
C VAL A 37 2.11 -11.05 0.93
N ALA A 38 1.84 -10.91 -0.38
CA ALA A 38 2.84 -10.44 -1.34
C ALA A 38 3.34 -9.01 -1.02
N ILE A 39 2.44 -8.10 -0.65
CA ILE A 39 2.80 -6.73 -0.25
C ILE A 39 3.64 -6.74 1.03
N LEU A 40 3.25 -7.52 2.03
CA LEU A 40 3.99 -7.66 3.29
C LEU A 40 5.40 -8.23 3.05
N LEU A 41 5.54 -9.25 2.19
CA LEU A 41 6.83 -9.79 1.77
C LEU A 41 7.65 -8.74 1.03
N ALA A 42 7.09 -8.09 0.02
CA ALA A 42 7.77 -7.05 -0.75
C ALA A 42 8.25 -5.91 0.15
N PHE A 43 7.45 -5.50 1.14
CA PHE A 43 7.81 -4.46 2.09
C PHE A 43 8.91 -4.90 3.06
N SER A 44 8.88 -6.15 3.51
CA SER A 44 9.92 -6.73 4.36
C SER A 44 11.26 -6.85 3.63
N LEU A 45 11.25 -7.39 2.40
CA LEU A 45 12.44 -7.45 1.56
C LEU A 45 12.97 -6.06 1.22
N ALA A 46 12.10 -5.16 0.77
CA ALA A 46 12.49 -3.79 0.46
C ALA A 46 13.10 -3.12 1.69
N GLY A 47 12.46 -3.18 2.86
CA GLY A 47 12.97 -2.61 4.11
C GLY A 47 14.35 -3.14 4.50
N MET A 48 14.60 -4.44 4.33
CA MET A 48 15.92 -5.04 4.54
C MET A 48 16.96 -4.51 3.54
N THR A 49 16.62 -4.45 2.25
CA THR A 49 17.49 -3.93 1.20
C THR A 49 17.88 -2.48 1.45
N THR A 50 16.95 -1.65 1.92
CA THR A 50 17.19 -0.24 2.26
C THR A 50 18.21 -0.11 3.38
N LEU A 51 18.07 -0.89 4.47
CA LEU A 51 19.03 -0.90 5.57
C LEU A 51 20.44 -1.31 5.11
N GLN A 52 20.52 -2.31 4.24
CA GLN A 52 21.77 -2.82 3.67
C GLN A 52 22.41 -1.81 2.70
N LEU A 53 21.62 -1.01 1.97
CA LEU A 53 22.10 0.00 1.03
C LEU A 53 22.71 1.24 1.70
N LYS A 54 22.27 1.62 2.91
CA LYS A 54 22.79 2.79 3.63
C LYS A 54 24.31 2.76 3.78
N GLY A 55 24.89 1.61 4.15
CA GLY A 55 26.33 1.44 4.36
C GLY A 55 27.18 1.67 3.10
N PRO A 56 27.00 0.86 2.04
CA PRO A 56 27.79 0.97 0.82
C PRO A 56 27.50 2.26 0.04
N VAL A 57 26.28 2.80 0.07
CA VAL A 57 25.94 4.06 -0.62
C VAL A 57 26.64 5.25 0.05
N MET A 58 26.68 5.31 1.38
CA MET A 58 27.43 6.35 2.10
C MET A 58 28.95 6.24 1.85
N GLY A 59 29.47 5.02 1.65
CA GLY A 59 30.87 4.78 1.32
C GLY A 59 31.26 5.05 -0.14
N PHE A 60 30.33 4.91 -1.10
CA PHE A 60 30.62 5.02 -2.53
C PHE A 60 30.45 6.45 -3.10
N ILE A 61 29.50 7.22 -2.55
CA ILE A 61 29.11 8.51 -3.14
C ILE A 61 29.74 9.72 -2.43
N MET A 62 30.15 9.57 -1.17
CA MET A 62 30.49 10.72 -0.33
C MET A 62 31.89 10.59 0.31
N PRO A 63 32.78 11.60 0.15
CA PRO A 63 33.96 11.70 1.01
C PRO A 63 33.51 11.91 2.47
N ALA A 64 34.31 11.44 3.43
CA ALA A 64 34.03 11.44 4.87
C ALA A 64 33.65 12.80 5.50
N THR A 65 33.74 13.90 4.74
CA THR A 65 33.51 15.28 5.15
C THR A 65 32.10 15.82 4.84
N ALA A 66 31.25 15.07 4.14
CA ALA A 66 29.92 15.57 3.81
C ALA A 66 28.94 15.48 5.02
N PRO A 67 28.04 16.46 5.18
CA PRO A 67 27.08 16.44 6.28
C PRO A 67 26.15 15.22 6.22
N GLY A 68 26.04 14.48 7.33
CA GLY A 68 25.16 13.30 7.42
C GLY A 68 23.68 13.61 7.16
N TRP A 69 23.24 14.85 7.39
CA TRP A 69 21.88 15.30 7.08
C TRP A 69 21.61 15.38 5.57
N LEU A 70 22.61 15.75 4.76
CA LEU A 70 22.47 15.84 3.30
C LEU A 70 22.42 14.43 2.70
N GLN A 71 23.23 13.50 3.22
CA GLN A 71 23.17 12.08 2.83
C GLN A 71 21.78 11.50 3.13
N TRP A 72 21.22 11.79 4.31
CA TRP A 72 19.89 11.33 4.68
C TRP A 72 18.79 11.97 3.83
N ALA A 73 18.90 13.27 3.51
CA ALA A 73 17.94 13.97 2.67
C ALA A 73 17.93 13.42 1.23
N VAL A 74 19.10 13.28 0.61
CA VAL A 74 19.23 12.68 -0.74
C VAL A 74 18.74 11.24 -0.72
N TYR A 75 19.11 10.47 0.30
CA TYR A 75 18.62 9.10 0.47
C TYR A 75 17.09 9.05 0.55
N LEU A 76 16.44 9.91 1.34
CA LEU A 76 14.98 9.94 1.43
C LEU A 76 14.33 10.25 0.07
N VAL A 77 14.88 11.24 -0.66
CA VAL A 77 14.38 11.68 -1.96
C VAL A 77 14.56 10.62 -3.04
N VAL A 78 15.72 9.95 -3.09
CA VAL A 78 16.01 8.90 -4.06
C VAL A 78 15.32 7.58 -3.70
N MET A 79 15.21 7.28 -2.40
CA MET A 79 14.57 6.05 -1.96
C MET A 79 13.06 6.06 -2.24
N LEU A 80 12.42 7.24 -2.26
CA LEU A 80 11.01 7.41 -2.63
C LEU A 80 10.66 6.78 -4.00
N PRO A 81 11.30 7.14 -5.13
CA PRO A 81 11.08 6.48 -6.41
C PRO A 81 11.64 5.05 -6.47
N VAL A 82 12.78 4.78 -5.81
CA VAL A 82 13.39 3.43 -5.80
C VAL A 82 12.46 2.41 -5.14
N TYR A 83 11.82 2.75 -4.02
CA TYR A 83 10.81 1.88 -3.38
C TYR A 83 9.68 1.53 -4.33
N GLN A 84 9.20 2.48 -5.15
CA GLN A 84 8.13 2.21 -6.11
C GLN A 84 8.55 1.18 -7.17
N VAL A 85 9.81 1.22 -7.61
CA VAL A 85 10.38 0.24 -8.54
C VAL A 85 10.58 -1.12 -7.86
N LEU A 86 11.10 -1.16 -6.63
CA LEU A 86 11.25 -2.40 -5.86
C LEU A 86 9.91 -3.08 -5.63
N LEU A 87 8.91 -2.32 -5.18
CA LEU A 87 7.54 -2.82 -4.97
C LEU A 87 6.94 -3.37 -6.26
N LEU A 88 7.21 -2.74 -7.41
CA LEU A 88 6.81 -3.27 -8.71
C LEU A 88 7.56 -4.56 -9.06
N ALA A 89 8.87 -4.63 -8.85
CA ALA A 89 9.70 -5.79 -9.14
C ALA A 89 9.33 -7.02 -8.28
N TYR A 90 9.11 -6.82 -6.97
CA TYR A 90 8.60 -7.87 -6.11
C TYR A 90 7.14 -8.23 -6.46
N GLY A 91 6.31 -7.23 -6.79
CA GLY A 91 4.95 -7.43 -7.28
C GLY A 91 4.89 -8.30 -8.55
N THR A 92 5.80 -8.09 -9.50
CA THR A 92 5.95 -8.96 -10.68
C THR A 92 6.38 -10.37 -10.31
N LEU A 93 7.32 -10.52 -9.38
CA LEU A 93 7.85 -11.82 -8.96
C LEU A 93 6.78 -12.67 -8.25
N LEU A 94 5.87 -12.02 -7.53
CA LEU A 94 4.77 -12.64 -6.77
C LEU A 94 3.46 -12.78 -7.59
N GLY A 95 3.45 -12.42 -8.87
CA GLY A 95 2.28 -12.53 -9.75
C GLY A 95 1.16 -11.50 -9.48
N GLN A 96 1.46 -10.39 -8.80
CA GLN A 96 0.55 -9.28 -8.53
C GLN A 96 0.95 -7.98 -9.25
N PHE A 97 1.39 -8.11 -10.50
CA PHE A 97 1.84 -6.99 -11.32
C PHE A 97 0.78 -5.89 -11.49
N ASP A 98 -0.47 -6.25 -11.82
CA ASP A 98 -1.53 -5.29 -12.11
C ASP A 98 -1.85 -4.37 -10.92
N PHE A 99 -1.81 -4.92 -9.70
CA PHE A 99 -2.04 -4.14 -8.49
C PHE A 99 -0.96 -3.06 -8.30
N PHE A 100 0.32 -3.45 -8.39
CA PHE A 100 1.43 -2.52 -8.23
C PHE A 100 1.56 -1.55 -9.42
N TRP A 101 1.28 -1.99 -10.64
CA TRP A 101 1.24 -1.15 -11.83
C TRP A 101 0.17 -0.06 -11.74
N SER A 102 -1.00 -0.39 -11.17
CA SER A 102 -2.05 0.60 -10.86
C SER A 102 -1.57 1.65 -9.86
N LYS A 103 -0.83 1.23 -8.81
CA LYS A 103 -0.22 2.16 -7.84
C LYS A 103 0.85 3.04 -8.48
N LEU A 104 1.72 2.48 -9.33
CA LEU A 104 2.74 3.25 -10.05
C LEU A 104 2.09 4.28 -10.99
N LYS A 105 1.04 3.88 -11.73
CA LYS A 105 0.25 4.79 -12.56
C LYS A 105 -0.43 5.89 -11.75
N ALA A 106 -0.92 5.60 -10.55
CA ALA A 106 -1.52 6.61 -9.68
C ALA A 106 -0.49 7.66 -9.23
N VAL A 107 0.71 7.22 -8.85
CA VAL A 107 1.82 8.11 -8.47
C VAL A 107 2.32 8.90 -9.68
N GLY A 108 2.51 8.24 -10.83
CA GLY A 108 2.86 8.91 -12.09
C GLY A 108 1.83 9.96 -12.49
N ARG A 109 0.54 9.71 -12.30
CA ARG A 109 -0.53 10.68 -12.57
C ARG A 109 -0.50 11.89 -11.62
N LEU A 110 -0.05 11.70 -10.38
CA LEU A 110 0.17 12.79 -9.42
C LEU A 110 1.35 13.67 -9.82
N ILE A 111 2.42 13.07 -10.34
CA ILE A 111 3.65 13.77 -10.75
C ILE A 111 3.50 14.45 -12.12
N VAL A 112 2.84 13.79 -13.07
CA VAL A 112 2.69 14.27 -14.47
C VAL A 112 1.69 15.42 -14.60
N GLY A 113 0.90 15.72 -13.56
CA GLY A 113 -0.10 16.77 -13.62
C GLY A 113 -1.30 16.33 -14.45
N ARG A 114 -2.49 16.74 -14.00
CA ARG A 114 -3.77 16.41 -14.64
C ARG A 114 -3.72 16.95 -16.08
N PRO A 115 -3.93 16.15 -17.15
CA PRO A 115 -4.35 16.76 -18.40
C PRO A 115 -5.69 17.43 -18.09
N ALA A 116 -5.69 18.77 -18.14
CA ALA A 116 -6.91 19.56 -18.00
C ALA A 116 -7.93 18.96 -18.97
N ARG A 117 -9.04 18.46 -18.41
CA ARG A 117 -10.15 17.98 -19.22
C ARG A 117 -10.74 19.22 -19.88
N VAL A 118 -10.25 19.56 -21.07
CA VAL A 118 -10.90 20.50 -21.97
C VAL A 118 -12.17 19.80 -22.42
N SER A 119 -13.28 20.16 -21.76
CA SER A 119 -14.62 19.94 -22.30
C SER A 119 -14.77 20.91 -23.46
N GLY A 120 -14.79 20.38 -24.68
CA GLY A 120 -15.25 21.02 -25.90
C GLY A 120 -16.25 20.09 -26.56
#